data_AF-A0A9Q9IZH1-F1
#
_entry.id   AF-A0A9Q9IZH1-F1
#
_cell.length_a   1.000
_cell.length_b   1.000
_cell.length_c   1.000
_cell.angle_alpha   90.00
_cell.angle_beta   90.00
_cell.angle_gamma   90.00
#
_symmetry.space_group_name_H-M   'P 1'
#
loop_
_entity.id
_entity.type
_entity.pdbx_description
1 polymer ?
#
loop_
_entity_poly.entity_id
_entity_poly.type
_entity_poly.pdbx_seq_one_letter_code
_entity_poly.pdbx_strand_id
1 'polypeptide(L)'
;MHALLIAVAAALLGVAIPAAAGERSQLGRTTDLYQETSDAGETLDAFVTRLAPRARAASVSARAVVCGQIQGAGPYTLTLKTDGHQDWCEVPKTVAPYVLVNGIAKDAREDHIPAIYARRAGYLITPWSIKFQDRIASRKIGSTSR
;
A
#
# COMPACT_ATOMS: atom_id res chain seq x y z
N MET A 1 77.10 17.71 6.35
CA MET A 1 76.65 19.10 6.17
C MET A 1 75.37 19.06 5.35
N HIS A 2 74.37 19.81 5.80
CA HIS A 2 73.00 19.85 5.31
C HIS A 2 72.90 20.41 3.88
N ALA A 3 71.97 19.91 3.08
CA ALA A 3 71.19 20.73 2.16
C ALA A 3 69.91 19.99 1.73
N LEU A 4 68.80 20.33 2.36
CA LEU A 4 67.44 20.21 1.80
C LEU A 4 67.35 21.09 0.55
N LEU A 5 66.69 20.63 -0.51
CA LEU A 5 65.94 21.52 -1.40
C LEU A 5 64.60 20.89 -1.79
N ILE A 6 63.57 21.65 -1.46
CA ILE A 6 62.14 21.39 -1.57
C ILE A 6 61.68 21.77 -2.97
N ALA A 7 60.90 20.92 -3.64
CA ALA A 7 60.12 21.31 -4.81
C ALA A 7 58.64 21.05 -4.52
N VAL A 8 57.90 22.14 -4.37
CA VAL A 8 56.44 22.16 -4.18
C VAL A 8 55.78 22.00 -5.55
N ALA A 9 55.01 20.92 -5.74
CA ALA A 9 54.12 20.77 -6.88
C ALA A 9 52.68 20.79 -6.38
N ALA A 10 51.98 21.90 -6.65
CA ALA A 10 50.56 22.05 -6.42
C ALA A 10 49.78 21.28 -7.49
N ALA A 11 49.00 20.26 -7.08
CA ALA A 11 48.03 19.59 -7.94
C ALA A 11 46.62 19.95 -7.44
N LEU A 12 45.87 20.66 -8.29
CA LEU A 12 44.48 21.04 -8.09
C LEU A 12 43.60 19.79 -8.04
N LEU A 13 43.01 19.50 -6.88
CA LEU A 13 41.95 18.50 -6.74
C LEU A 13 40.66 19.07 -7.33
N GLY A 14 40.45 18.84 -8.62
CA GLY A 14 39.15 19.01 -9.26
C GLY A 14 38.17 17.96 -8.70
N VAL A 15 37.36 18.35 -7.71
CA VAL A 15 36.22 17.53 -7.27
C VAL A 15 35.14 17.68 -8.34
N ALA A 16 35.08 16.71 -9.25
CA ALA A 16 33.90 16.50 -10.07
C ALA A 16 32.77 16.02 -9.15
N ILE A 17 31.89 16.93 -8.75
CA ILE A 17 30.61 16.56 -8.13
C ILE A 17 29.84 15.81 -9.22
N PRO A 18 29.50 14.52 -9.06
CA PRO A 18 28.50 13.93 -9.91
C PRO A 18 27.20 14.68 -9.60
N ALA A 19 26.72 15.47 -10.55
CA ALA A 19 25.33 15.88 -10.56
C ALA A 19 24.52 14.59 -10.75
N ALA A 20 24.23 13.90 -9.64
CA ALA A 20 23.16 12.95 -9.58
C ALA A 20 21.89 13.76 -9.83
N ALA A 21 21.54 13.92 -11.11
CA ALA A 21 20.18 14.15 -11.54
C ALA A 21 19.37 12.89 -11.16
N GLY A 22 19.21 12.69 -9.86
CA GLY A 22 18.09 11.94 -9.34
C GLY A 22 16.90 12.83 -9.61
N GLU A 23 16.30 12.63 -10.78
CA GLU A 23 14.91 13.00 -11.02
C GLU A 23 14.14 12.43 -9.84
N ARG A 24 13.83 13.30 -8.85
CA ARG A 24 12.90 12.99 -7.79
C ARG A 24 11.55 12.94 -8.46
N SER A 25 11.28 11.81 -9.10
CA SER A 25 9.93 11.39 -9.38
C SER A 25 9.22 11.45 -8.03
N GLN A 26 8.36 12.45 -7.84
CA GLN A 26 7.43 12.54 -6.71
C GLN A 26 6.36 11.45 -6.86
N LEU A 27 6.79 10.21 -7.09
CA LEU A 27 6.00 9.02 -6.86
C LEU A 27 5.94 8.88 -5.34
N GLY A 28 4.74 8.99 -4.77
CA GLY A 28 4.51 8.68 -3.38
C GLY A 28 5.19 7.35 -3.05
N ARG A 29 6.08 7.35 -2.05
CA ARG A 29 6.84 6.15 -1.69
C ARG A 29 5.85 5.07 -1.25
N THR A 30 5.65 4.08 -2.11
CA THR A 30 4.97 2.84 -1.74
C THR A 30 5.62 2.29 -0.47
N THR A 31 4.81 2.10 0.57
CA THR A 31 5.26 1.61 1.88
C THR A 31 4.40 0.43 2.29
N ASP A 32 5.02 -0.71 2.58
CA ASP A 32 4.34 -1.87 3.15
C ASP A 32 4.03 -1.59 4.62
N LEU A 33 2.79 -1.89 5.03
CA LEU A 33 2.27 -1.55 6.36
C LEU A 33 1.91 -2.78 7.18
N TYR A 34 1.44 -3.84 6.54
CA TYR A 34 0.89 -4.99 7.23
C TYR A 34 0.87 -6.22 6.32
N GLN A 35 1.14 -7.39 6.88
CA GLN A 35 1.02 -8.67 6.17
C GLN A 35 0.30 -9.68 7.04
N GLU A 36 -0.59 -10.46 6.44
CA GLU A 36 -1.29 -11.55 7.11
C GLU A 36 -1.53 -12.74 6.19
N THR A 37 -1.59 -13.93 6.80
CA THR A 37 -1.94 -15.19 6.15
C THR A 37 -3.23 -15.73 6.78
N SER A 38 -4.09 -16.36 5.98
CA SER A 38 -5.31 -16.98 6.45
C SER A 38 -5.02 -18.25 7.25
N ASP A 39 -5.95 -18.61 8.12
CA ASP A 39 -5.91 -19.93 8.75
C ASP A 39 -6.27 -21.02 7.72
N ALA A 40 -5.91 -22.27 8.03
CA ALA A 40 -6.23 -23.41 7.18
C ALA A 40 -7.76 -23.61 7.10
N GLY A 41 -8.29 -23.70 5.88
CA GLY A 41 -9.74 -23.86 5.64
C GLY A 41 -10.56 -22.59 5.87
N GLU A 42 -9.93 -21.45 6.21
CA GLU A 42 -10.62 -20.17 6.34
C GLU A 42 -11.18 -19.72 4.99
N THR A 43 -12.42 -19.22 4.97
CA THR A 43 -13.00 -18.65 3.75
C THR A 43 -12.41 -17.25 3.49
N LEU A 44 -12.43 -16.82 2.23
CA LEU A 44 -11.90 -15.50 1.88
C LEU A 44 -12.60 -14.35 2.64
N ASP A 45 -13.92 -14.46 2.81
CA ASP A 45 -14.71 -13.48 3.59
C ASP A 45 -14.36 -13.48 5.07
N ALA A 46 -14.15 -14.66 5.67
CA ALA A 46 -13.76 -14.78 7.08
C ALA A 46 -12.37 -14.17 7.29
N PHE A 47 -11.42 -14.47 6.38
CA PHE A 47 -10.09 -13.90 6.38
C PHE A 47 -10.12 -12.36 6.33
N VAL A 48 -10.87 -11.78 5.39
CA VAL A 48 -10.99 -10.32 5.26
C VAL A 48 -11.70 -9.70 6.47
N THR A 49 -12.71 -10.37 7.03
CA THR A 49 -13.40 -9.90 8.22
C THR A 49 -12.47 -9.86 9.44
N ARG A 50 -11.63 -10.89 9.60
CA ARG A 50 -10.67 -11.00 10.71
C ARG A 50 -9.52 -10.00 10.62
N LEU A 51 -9.05 -9.68 9.41
CA LEU A 51 -7.96 -8.70 9.22
C LEU A 51 -8.42 -7.24 9.29
N ALA A 52 -9.73 -6.97 9.09
CA ALA A 52 -10.26 -5.61 8.93
C ALA A 52 -9.89 -4.64 10.06
N PRO A 53 -9.94 -5.00 11.36
CA PRO A 53 -9.53 -4.08 12.43
C PRO A 53 -8.06 -3.63 12.30
N ARG A 54 -7.15 -4.56 11.98
CA ARG A 54 -5.71 -4.30 11.82
C ARG A 54 -5.43 -3.49 10.56
N ALA A 55 -6.10 -3.82 9.47
CA ALA A 55 -6.02 -3.05 8.22
C ALA A 55 -6.49 -1.60 8.40
N ARG A 56 -7.58 -1.38 9.14
CA ARG A 56 -8.07 -0.04 9.46
C ARG A 56 -7.09 0.73 10.34
N ALA A 57 -6.54 0.09 11.37
CA ALA A 57 -5.53 0.71 12.21
C ALA A 57 -4.32 1.17 11.38
N ALA A 58 -3.86 0.34 10.44
CA ALA A 58 -2.78 0.71 9.52
C ALA A 58 -3.13 1.95 8.67
N SER A 59 -4.35 2.00 8.10
CA SER A 59 -4.82 3.17 7.32
C SER A 59 -4.92 4.45 8.16
N VAL A 60 -5.44 4.35 9.39
CA VAL A 60 -5.54 5.49 10.31
C VAL A 60 -4.16 5.99 10.72
N SER A 61 -3.25 5.09 11.10
CA SER A 61 -1.87 5.44 11.48
C SER A 61 -1.10 6.07 10.33
N ALA A 62 -1.26 5.56 9.11
CA ALA A 62 -0.64 6.13 7.91
C ALA A 62 -1.30 7.44 7.45
N ARG A 63 -2.52 7.75 7.94
CA ARG A 63 -3.37 8.87 7.48
C ARG A 63 -3.57 8.85 5.95
N ALA A 64 -3.72 7.64 5.40
CA ALA A 64 -3.80 7.40 3.96
C ALA A 64 -4.69 6.18 3.66
N VAL A 65 -5.12 6.06 2.41
CA VAL A 65 -5.76 4.84 1.90
C VAL A 65 -4.71 3.75 1.78
N VAL A 66 -5.12 2.53 2.13
CA VAL A 66 -4.28 1.34 2.14
C VAL A 66 -4.87 0.30 1.20
N CYS A 67 -4.03 -0.44 0.51
CA CYS A 67 -4.47 -1.41 -0.48
C CYS A 67 -3.54 -2.62 -0.59
N GLY A 68 -4.04 -3.69 -1.18
CA GLY A 68 -3.26 -4.91 -1.43
C GLY A 68 -3.98 -5.89 -2.34
N GLN A 69 -3.35 -7.04 -2.58
CA GLN A 69 -3.94 -8.17 -3.29
C GLN A 69 -3.89 -9.42 -2.44
N ILE A 70 -4.98 -10.18 -2.47
CA ILE A 70 -5.03 -11.50 -1.85
C ILE A 70 -4.47 -12.52 -2.82
N GLN A 71 -3.42 -13.22 -2.42
CA GLN A 71 -2.76 -14.26 -3.19
C GLN A 71 -3.08 -15.66 -2.63
N GLY A 72 -2.97 -16.67 -3.48
CA GLY A 72 -3.22 -18.06 -3.12
C GLY A 72 -4.67 -18.50 -3.34
N ALA A 73 -4.89 -19.81 -3.34
CA ALA A 73 -6.20 -20.46 -3.44
C ALA A 73 -6.64 -21.10 -2.10
N GLY A 74 -6.00 -20.70 -0.99
CA GLY A 74 -6.10 -21.32 0.33
C GLY A 74 -4.83 -22.11 0.68
N PRO A 75 -4.07 -21.72 1.72
CA PRO A 75 -4.23 -20.51 2.53
C PRO A 75 -4.01 -19.23 1.71
N TYR A 76 -4.68 -18.15 2.10
CA TYR A 76 -4.59 -16.84 1.47
C TYR A 76 -3.49 -16.00 2.12
N THR A 77 -2.86 -15.12 1.35
CA THR A 77 -1.89 -14.16 1.86
C THR A 77 -2.24 -12.76 1.37
N LEU A 78 -2.08 -11.76 2.23
CA LEU A 78 -2.31 -10.35 1.90
C LEU A 78 -1.17 -9.51 2.47
N THR A 79 -0.52 -8.72 1.61
CA THR A 79 0.33 -7.60 2.03
C THR A 79 -0.41 -6.30 1.69
N LEU A 80 -0.56 -5.47 2.71
CA LEU A 80 -1.15 -4.14 2.61
C LEU A 80 -0.05 -3.09 2.52
N LYS A 81 -0.22 -2.17 1.58
CA LYS A 81 0.65 -1.04 1.33
C LYS A 81 -0.13 0.27 1.29
N THR A 82 0.57 1.39 1.34
CA THR A 82 0.04 2.71 0.95
C THR A 82 0.98 3.38 -0.03
N ASP A 83 0.43 4.21 -0.92
CA ASP A 83 1.20 5.12 -1.77
C ASP A 83 1.23 6.55 -1.18
N GLY A 84 0.66 6.74 0.02
CA GLY A 84 0.65 8.02 0.75
C GLY A 84 -0.51 8.95 0.42
N HIS A 85 -1.45 8.54 -0.44
CA HIS A 85 -2.62 9.33 -0.82
C HIS A 85 -3.84 9.07 0.08
N GLN A 86 -4.64 10.09 0.33
CA GLN A 86 -5.83 10.01 1.21
C GLN A 86 -7.08 9.49 0.52
N ASP A 87 -7.07 9.43 -0.81
CA ASP A 87 -8.20 9.07 -1.65
C ASP A 87 -7.93 7.81 -2.50
N TRP A 88 -6.67 7.41 -2.62
CA TRP A 88 -6.25 6.34 -3.53
C TRP A 88 -5.09 5.50 -3.01
N CYS A 89 -5.05 4.25 -3.43
CA CYS A 89 -3.88 3.39 -3.36
C CYS A 89 -3.95 2.42 -4.53
N GLU A 90 -2.86 2.34 -5.30
CA GLU A 90 -2.85 1.58 -6.55
C GLU A 90 -2.62 0.10 -6.29
N VAL A 91 -3.42 -0.75 -6.94
CA VAL A 91 -3.31 -2.20 -6.85
C VAL A 91 -2.99 -2.74 -8.25
N PRO A 92 -2.01 -3.65 -8.40
CA PRO A 92 -1.70 -4.26 -9.69
C PRO A 92 -2.95 -4.80 -10.39
N LYS A 93 -2.99 -4.67 -11.72
CA LYS A 93 -4.12 -5.12 -12.55
C LYS A 93 -4.03 -6.61 -12.85
N THR A 94 -4.25 -7.43 -11.84
CA THR A 94 -4.28 -8.90 -11.94
C THR A 94 -5.68 -9.46 -11.67
N VAL A 95 -5.84 -10.78 -11.87
CA VAL A 95 -7.08 -11.51 -11.53
C VAL A 95 -7.27 -11.75 -10.04
N ALA A 96 -6.22 -11.54 -9.23
CA ALA A 96 -6.28 -11.71 -7.78
C ALA A 96 -7.25 -10.71 -7.15
N PRO A 97 -8.05 -11.12 -6.14
CA PRO A 97 -8.93 -10.21 -5.43
C PRO A 97 -8.13 -9.07 -4.79
N TYR A 98 -8.60 -7.84 -4.96
CA TYR A 98 -7.97 -6.69 -4.30
C TYR A 98 -8.61 -6.43 -2.94
N VAL A 99 -7.89 -5.73 -2.07
CA VAL A 99 -8.42 -5.16 -0.84
C VAL A 99 -8.13 -3.66 -0.86
N LEU A 100 -9.16 -2.84 -0.71
CA LEU A 100 -9.06 -1.42 -0.45
C LEU A 100 -9.52 -1.13 0.98
N VAL A 101 -8.76 -0.28 1.67
CA VAL A 101 -9.02 0.10 3.04
C VAL A 101 -9.05 1.62 3.10
N ASN A 102 -10.24 2.15 3.36
CA ASN A 102 -10.43 3.56 3.59
C ASN A 102 -10.76 3.79 5.07
N GLY A 103 -9.74 3.77 5.92
CA GLY A 103 -9.90 3.93 7.36
C GLY A 103 -10.15 5.39 7.81
N ILE A 104 -9.90 6.36 6.92
CA ILE A 104 -9.95 7.80 7.20
C ILE A 104 -11.16 8.51 6.57
N ALA A 105 -12.04 7.80 5.85
CA ALA A 105 -13.25 8.38 5.28
C ALA A 105 -14.15 8.98 6.38
N LYS A 106 -14.37 10.29 6.33
CA LYS A 106 -15.24 11.00 7.29
C LYS A 106 -16.69 11.13 6.82
N ASP A 107 -16.98 11.02 5.53
CA ASP A 107 -18.33 11.12 4.95
C ASP A 107 -18.49 10.16 3.75
N ALA A 108 -19.74 9.95 3.33
CA ALA A 108 -20.37 9.00 2.36
C ALA A 108 -19.61 8.44 1.12
N ARG A 109 -18.29 8.55 1.02
CA ARG A 109 -17.42 7.75 0.13
C ARG A 109 -17.33 6.28 0.55
N GLU A 110 -18.35 5.80 1.27
CA GLU A 110 -18.59 4.43 1.73
C GLU A 110 -18.51 3.41 0.59
N ASP A 111 -18.89 3.83 -0.62
CA ASP A 111 -19.00 3.01 -1.82
C ASP A 111 -18.03 3.42 -2.92
N HIS A 112 -17.01 4.22 -2.59
CA HIS A 112 -16.08 4.66 -3.61
C HIS A 112 -15.02 3.59 -3.87
N ILE A 113 -15.40 2.62 -4.68
CA ILE A 113 -14.48 1.77 -5.42
C ILE A 113 -14.25 2.45 -6.76
N PRO A 114 -13.01 2.87 -7.06
CA PRO A 114 -12.75 3.55 -8.32
C PRO A 114 -13.15 2.69 -9.51
N ALA A 115 -13.74 3.30 -10.54
CA ALA A 115 -14.39 2.60 -11.65
C ALA A 115 -13.46 1.57 -12.34
N ILE A 116 -12.14 1.80 -12.28
CA ILE A 116 -11.13 0.87 -12.79
C ILE A 116 -11.13 -0.51 -12.10
N TYR A 117 -11.75 -0.62 -10.92
CA TYR A 117 -11.91 -1.86 -10.16
C TYR A 117 -13.35 -2.37 -10.10
N ALA A 118 -14.34 -1.63 -10.61
CA ALA A 118 -15.77 -1.96 -10.54
C ALA A 118 -16.15 -3.33 -11.13
N ARG A 119 -15.29 -3.95 -11.94
CA ARG A 119 -15.49 -5.28 -12.55
C ARG A 119 -14.45 -6.31 -12.11
N ARG A 120 -13.81 -6.08 -10.97
CA ARG A 120 -12.82 -6.98 -10.37
C ARG A 120 -13.35 -7.46 -9.03
N ALA A 121 -13.09 -8.73 -8.73
CA ALA A 121 -13.32 -9.26 -7.40
C ALA A 121 -12.48 -8.46 -6.39
N GLY A 122 -13.10 -8.01 -5.31
CA GLY A 122 -12.37 -7.32 -4.27
C GLY A 122 -13.23 -6.83 -3.13
N TYR A 123 -12.52 -6.40 -2.09
CA TYR A 123 -13.09 -6.00 -0.82
C TYR A 123 -12.83 -4.52 -0.57
N LEU A 124 -13.82 -3.84 -0.02
CA LEU A 124 -13.70 -2.49 0.52
C LEU A 124 -13.97 -2.54 2.03
N ILE A 125 -12.96 -2.13 2.80
CA ILE A 125 -13.03 -1.99 4.25
C ILE A 125 -13.13 -0.51 4.59
N THR A 126 -14.21 -0.14 5.28
CA THR A 126 -14.50 1.24 5.72
C THR A 126 -14.59 1.30 7.24
N PRO A 127 -14.81 2.47 7.87
CA PRO A 127 -15.02 2.56 9.31
C PRO A 127 -16.27 1.86 9.83
N TRP A 128 -17.23 1.55 8.95
CA TRP A 128 -18.54 1.03 9.35
C TRP A 128 -18.88 -0.35 8.76
N SER A 129 -18.32 -0.70 7.60
CA SER A 129 -18.67 -1.92 6.89
C SER A 129 -17.53 -2.53 6.08
N ILE A 130 -17.68 -3.82 5.81
CA ILE A 130 -16.90 -4.57 4.83
C ILE A 130 -17.83 -4.94 3.69
N LYS A 131 -17.47 -4.55 2.47
CA LYS A 131 -18.20 -4.86 1.24
C LYS A 131 -17.33 -5.72 0.35
N PHE A 132 -17.95 -6.67 -0.33
CA PHE A 132 -17.36 -7.38 -1.44
C PHE A 132 -18.08 -6.99 -2.72
N GLN A 133 -17.34 -6.92 -3.80
CA GLN A 133 -17.88 -6.83 -5.14
C GLN A 133 -17.12 -7.73 -6.09
N ASP A 134 -17.80 -8.11 -7.17
CA ASP A 134 -17.21 -8.74 -8.33
C ASP A 134 -17.85 -8.21 -9.62
N ARG A 135 -17.78 -8.98 -10.71
CA ARG A 135 -18.37 -8.60 -12.01
C ARG A 135 -19.89 -8.60 -12.03
N ILE A 136 -20.53 -9.29 -11.09
CA ILE A 136 -21.94 -9.69 -11.14
C ILE A 136 -22.72 -8.96 -10.05
N ALA A 137 -22.16 -8.85 -8.84
CA ALA A 137 -22.86 -8.28 -7.71
C ALA A 137 -21.92 -7.61 -6.70
N SER A 138 -22.52 -6.79 -5.83
CA SER A 138 -21.92 -6.31 -4.59
C SER A 138 -22.75 -6.79 -3.40
N ARG A 139 -22.10 -7.07 -2.27
CA ARG A 139 -22.75 -7.46 -1.02
C ARG A 139 -21.97 -6.99 0.21
N LYS A 140 -22.70 -6.71 1.28
CA LYS A 140 -22.11 -6.44 2.60
C LYS A 140 -21.76 -7.76 3.28
N ILE A 141 -20.55 -7.87 3.82
CA ILE A 141 -20.05 -9.07 4.50
C ILE A 141 -20.11 -8.91 6.01
N GLY A 142 -19.89 -7.68 6.51
CA GLY A 142 -19.86 -7.44 7.95
C GLY A 142 -19.88 -5.96 8.30
N SER A 143 -19.96 -5.69 9.60
CA SER A 143 -19.68 -4.39 10.20
C SER A 143 -18.27 -4.39 10.78
N THR A 144 -17.63 -3.22 10.79
CA THR A 144 -16.28 -3.03 11.36
C THR A 144 -16.37 -2.36 12.72
N SER A 145 -17.30 -2.82 13.57
CA SER A 145 -17.74 -2.19 14.82
C SER A 145 -16.64 -1.46 15.60
N ARG A 146 -17.04 -0.32 16.18
CA ARG A 146 -16.24 0.75 16.76
C ARG A 146 -15.22 0.29 17.80
#